data_AF-A0ABD3PET7-F1
#
_entry.id   AF-A0ABD3PET7-F1
#
_cell.length_a   1.000
_cell.length_b   1.000
_cell.length_c   1.000
_cell.angle_alpha   90.00
_cell.angle_beta   90.00
_cell.angle_gamma   90.00
#
_symmetry.space_group_name_H-M   'P 1'
#
loop_
_entity.id
_entity.type
_entity.pdbx_description
1 polymer ?
#
loop_
_entity_poly.entity_id
_entity_poly.type
_entity_poly.pdbx_seq_one_letter_code
_entity_poly.pdbx_strand_id
1 'polypeptide(L)'
;MKLYFLHWAALTHVGFATVANAGNAPGRRGGGVSLSDPLASSVALALLLSNLPMTPVRGYDLLVNASGGGDFYRNLYNGFGETKEVIGGMYQDPVFDSSGARVGTLQGYSYYLGTDWKEWNSNAWMFLDGGELILLGTRIIAGTGKYERYTGGKIVEINDAQALNHTAKIDLIEPDVQPADGDASSGDAVVTTFRITSAGGYYMAITDQNNSQIGEIFQNPMIDASDQVIGMHQGFAFNFPNNTSISDLGYSTGTELENSNRLFQMDDGEKINAINQAVVFGTGPYRKYEGSIFSEVNFSPDPNYVANITLVVNDDAASAVSGDVTLCVISKGGYYAAITDPETGDHIGARFQNPVFDSSTGERIGTNQGYGFYFPSNDFTREIAQGNRHFFLNEGTLNIYNDVVVGATGRYKQYTGGIIHETIHSQIPYNSSIHLVVPSIEDSSSTGEKAPTEVDGGSATSSS
;
A
#
# COMPACT_ATOMS: atom_id res chain seq x y z
N MET A 1 -11.27 -40.09 22.81
CA MET A 1 -10.64 -40.60 21.57
C MET A 1 -11.63 -40.45 20.42
N LYS A 2 -11.44 -39.40 19.61
CA LYS A 2 -11.66 -39.37 18.16
C LYS A 2 -10.83 -38.19 17.65
N LEU A 3 -9.72 -38.54 17.02
CA LEU A 3 -8.82 -37.67 16.27
C LEU A 3 -9.55 -37.25 14.99
N TYR A 4 -9.43 -35.98 14.59
CA TYR A 4 -9.43 -35.60 13.19
C TYR A 4 -8.31 -34.59 12.99
N PHE A 5 -7.28 -35.01 12.27
CA PHE A 5 -6.32 -34.15 11.59
C PHE A 5 -6.92 -33.83 10.22
N LEU A 6 -6.93 -32.56 9.83
CA LEU A 6 -6.82 -32.15 8.42
C LEU A 6 -6.10 -30.79 8.37
N HIS A 7 -4.92 -30.82 7.74
CA HIS A 7 -4.11 -29.70 7.29
C HIS A 7 -4.75 -29.09 6.02
N TRP A 8 -4.87 -27.75 5.90
CA TRP A 8 -4.37 -26.95 4.75
C TRP A 8 -4.80 -25.46 4.76
N ALA A 9 -3.82 -24.65 4.35
CA ALA A 9 -3.85 -23.36 3.65
C ALA A 9 -4.63 -22.18 4.26
N ALA A 10 -3.94 -21.43 5.13
CA ALA A 10 -4.14 -19.99 5.23
C ALA A 10 -3.67 -19.34 3.93
N LEU A 11 -4.59 -18.90 3.07
CA LEU A 11 -4.31 -17.99 1.96
C LEU A 11 -5.64 -17.52 1.36
N THR A 12 -5.66 -16.23 1.01
CA THR A 12 -6.53 -15.60 0.01
C THR A 12 -8.02 -15.50 0.33
N HIS A 13 -8.49 -14.29 0.64
CA HIS A 13 -9.79 -13.79 0.17
C HIS A 13 -9.60 -12.44 -0.51
N VAL A 14 -10.36 -12.03 -1.52
CA VAL A 14 -11.05 -12.71 -2.62
C VAL A 14 -11.59 -11.54 -3.45
N GLY A 15 -10.97 -11.30 -4.60
CA GLY A 15 -11.58 -10.62 -5.73
C GLY A 15 -11.71 -11.64 -6.86
N PHE A 16 -12.55 -12.65 -6.69
CA PHE A 16 -12.88 -13.60 -7.76
C PHE A 16 -14.37 -13.51 -8.09
N ALA A 17 -14.66 -12.80 -9.18
CA ALA A 17 -15.70 -13.24 -10.09
C ALA A 17 -15.22 -14.53 -10.75
N THR A 18 -15.84 -15.67 -10.41
CA THR A 18 -15.62 -16.90 -11.15
C THR A 18 -16.24 -16.70 -12.53
N VAL A 19 -15.43 -16.54 -13.57
CA VAL A 19 -15.91 -16.68 -14.96
C VAL A 19 -16.19 -18.16 -15.16
N ALA A 20 -17.45 -18.56 -14.90
CA ALA A 20 -17.95 -19.83 -15.39
C ALA A 20 -17.89 -19.77 -16.92
N ASN A 21 -16.99 -20.59 -17.46
CA ASN A 21 -16.81 -20.83 -18.89
C ASN A 21 -18.12 -21.41 -19.45
N ALA A 22 -19.03 -20.56 -19.92
CA ALA A 22 -20.24 -20.99 -20.62
C ALA A 22 -19.90 -21.35 -22.06
N GLY A 23 -19.26 -22.51 -22.23
CA GLY A 23 -19.16 -23.17 -23.52
C GLY A 23 -20.55 -23.53 -24.05
N ASN A 24 -20.84 -23.06 -25.26
CA ASN A 24 -21.83 -23.54 -26.24
C ASN A 24 -22.75 -24.72 -25.83
N ALA A 25 -24.06 -24.46 -25.72
CA ALA A 25 -25.12 -25.30 -26.32
C ALA A 25 -26.51 -24.59 -26.31
N PRO A 26 -27.38 -24.81 -27.33
CA PRO A 26 -28.53 -23.95 -27.60
C PRO A 26 -29.83 -24.41 -26.92
N GLY A 27 -30.59 -23.42 -26.44
CA GLY A 27 -32.06 -23.46 -26.38
C GLY A 27 -32.70 -24.04 -25.11
N ARG A 28 -33.36 -23.18 -24.33
CA ARG A 28 -34.79 -23.28 -24.02
C ARG A 28 -35.27 -22.10 -23.17
N ARG A 29 -36.37 -21.49 -23.62
CA ARG A 29 -37.15 -20.50 -22.90
C ARG A 29 -37.71 -21.08 -21.59
N GLY A 30 -37.62 -20.32 -20.51
CA GLY A 30 -38.36 -20.52 -19.27
C GLY A 30 -38.12 -19.32 -18.34
N GLY A 31 -39.17 -18.55 -18.08
CA GLY A 31 -39.09 -17.28 -17.36
C GLY A 31 -38.56 -17.42 -15.93
N GLY A 32 -37.64 -16.53 -15.57
CA GLY A 32 -37.18 -16.29 -14.20
C GLY A 32 -37.23 -14.79 -13.96
N VAL A 33 -37.88 -14.40 -12.87
CA VAL A 33 -38.11 -13.01 -12.45
C VAL A 33 -36.76 -12.32 -12.23
N SER A 34 -36.55 -11.18 -12.88
CA SER A 34 -35.43 -10.28 -12.65
C SER A 34 -35.59 -9.63 -11.27
N LEU A 35 -34.77 -10.02 -10.30
CA LEU A 35 -34.51 -9.22 -9.11
C LEU A 35 -33.31 -8.33 -9.38
N SER A 36 -33.54 -7.35 -10.25
CA SER A 36 -32.70 -6.18 -10.40
C SER A 36 -33.23 -5.13 -9.43
N ASP A 37 -32.81 -5.15 -8.16
CA ASP A 37 -33.12 -4.05 -7.22
C ASP A 37 -32.05 -3.92 -6.11
N PRO A 38 -31.38 -2.75 -5.98
CA PRO A 38 -30.46 -2.41 -4.88
C PRO A 38 -31.10 -2.43 -3.48
N LEU A 39 -32.44 -2.49 -3.41
CA LEU A 39 -33.20 -2.51 -2.15
C LEU A 39 -33.30 -3.91 -1.52
N ALA A 40 -33.18 -4.97 -2.32
CA ALA A 40 -33.22 -6.34 -1.80
C ALA A 40 -31.88 -6.76 -1.15
N SER A 41 -30.77 -6.23 -1.67
CA SER A 41 -29.43 -6.46 -1.10
C SER A 41 -29.21 -5.71 0.21
N SER A 42 -29.74 -4.50 0.37
CA SER A 42 -29.59 -3.71 1.60
C SER A 42 -30.37 -4.29 2.79
N VAL A 43 -31.57 -4.83 2.58
CA VAL A 43 -32.34 -5.49 3.65
C VAL A 43 -31.73 -6.84 4.05
N ALA A 44 -31.24 -7.62 3.09
CA ALA A 44 -30.55 -8.88 3.36
C ALA A 44 -29.21 -8.66 4.07
N LEU A 45 -28.46 -7.62 3.70
CA LEU A 45 -27.24 -7.21 4.37
C LEU A 45 -27.55 -6.69 5.79
N ALA A 46 -28.56 -5.84 5.99
CA ALA A 46 -28.97 -5.38 7.32
C ALA A 46 -29.39 -6.54 8.25
N LEU A 47 -30.10 -7.54 7.72
CA LEU A 47 -30.44 -8.77 8.45
C LEU A 47 -29.21 -9.63 8.76
N LEU A 48 -28.22 -9.71 7.86
CA LEU A 48 -26.96 -10.40 8.11
C LEU A 48 -26.13 -9.70 9.19
N LEU A 49 -26.01 -8.37 9.09
CA LEU A 49 -25.32 -7.49 10.04
C LEU A 49 -25.91 -7.60 11.45
N SER A 50 -27.24 -7.72 11.56
CA SER A 50 -27.92 -7.89 12.86
C SER A 50 -27.67 -9.23 13.55
N ASN A 51 -27.13 -10.23 12.83
CA ASN A 51 -26.90 -11.59 13.34
C ASN A 51 -25.41 -11.94 13.54
N LEU A 52 -24.48 -11.05 13.17
CA LEU A 52 -23.05 -11.24 13.44
C LEU A 52 -22.74 -10.75 14.87
N PRO A 53 -22.31 -11.62 15.80
CA PRO A 53 -21.93 -11.19 17.14
C PRO A 53 -20.62 -10.40 17.06
N MET A 54 -20.71 -9.08 17.00
CA MET A 54 -19.58 -8.17 17.20
C MET A 54 -19.38 -7.98 18.70
N THR A 55 -18.56 -8.84 19.30
CA THR A 55 -18.11 -8.66 20.69
C THR A 55 -17.00 -7.61 20.71
N PRO A 56 -17.19 -6.47 21.40
CA PRO A 56 -16.13 -5.46 21.53
C PRO A 56 -15.01 -6.02 22.41
N VAL A 57 -14.00 -6.62 21.80
CA VAL A 57 -12.77 -7.01 22.48
C VAL A 57 -11.70 -6.02 22.05
N ARG A 58 -11.62 -4.89 22.77
CA ARG A 58 -10.56 -3.86 22.65
C ARG A 58 -10.10 -3.60 21.20
N GLY A 59 -10.98 -3.02 20.40
CA GLY A 59 -10.75 -2.67 19.00
C GLY A 59 -12.11 -2.37 18.39
N TYR A 60 -12.21 -1.40 17.48
CA TYR A 60 -13.46 -1.21 16.74
C TYR A 60 -13.60 -2.37 15.75
N ASP A 61 -14.73 -3.10 15.81
CA ASP A 61 -15.07 -4.11 14.82
C ASP A 61 -15.63 -3.40 13.57
N LEU A 62 -14.95 -3.56 12.43
CA LEU A 62 -15.43 -3.08 11.13
C LEU A 62 -15.87 -4.25 10.27
N LEU A 63 -16.86 -4.06 9.41
CA LEU A 63 -17.24 -5.01 8.37
C LEU A 63 -17.00 -4.42 6.99
N VAL A 64 -16.36 -5.18 6.11
CA VAL A 64 -16.10 -4.79 4.71
C VAL A 64 -16.82 -5.75 3.79
N ASN A 65 -17.54 -5.21 2.80
CA ASN A 65 -18.27 -5.99 1.82
C ASN A 65 -17.60 -5.91 0.43
N ALA A 66 -16.97 -7.00 0.01
CA ALA A 66 -16.28 -7.18 -1.26
C ALA A 66 -17.14 -7.87 -2.34
N SER A 67 -18.46 -8.00 -2.15
CA SER A 67 -19.32 -8.65 -3.14
C SER A 67 -19.35 -7.88 -4.46
N GLY A 68 -19.83 -8.48 -5.55
CA GLY A 68 -20.08 -7.78 -6.83
C GLY A 68 -21.10 -6.63 -6.78
N GLY A 69 -21.42 -6.13 -5.57
CA GLY A 69 -22.05 -4.85 -5.28
C GLY A 69 -21.20 -3.90 -4.43
N GLY A 70 -19.87 -4.11 -4.34
CA GLY A 70 -18.92 -3.08 -3.95
C GLY A 70 -19.05 -1.87 -4.88
N ASP A 71 -18.69 -0.70 -4.39
CA ASP A 71 -18.89 0.55 -5.14
C ASP A 71 -18.12 0.53 -6.47
N PHE A 72 -17.00 -0.20 -6.52
CA PHE A 72 -16.17 -0.31 -7.71
C PHE A 72 -15.28 -1.56 -7.68
N TYR A 73 -15.14 -2.24 -8.81
CA TYR A 73 -14.09 -3.23 -9.05
C TYR A 73 -13.64 -3.20 -10.51
N ARG A 74 -12.33 -3.26 -10.74
CA ARG A 74 -11.73 -3.33 -12.08
C ARG A 74 -10.53 -4.29 -12.07
N ASN A 75 -10.47 -5.21 -13.03
CA ASN A 75 -9.29 -6.06 -13.22
C ASN A 75 -8.10 -5.24 -13.74
N LEU A 76 -6.89 -5.61 -13.31
CA LEU A 76 -5.65 -5.17 -13.92
C LEU A 76 -5.11 -6.28 -14.81
N TYR A 77 -4.71 -5.93 -16.04
CA TYR A 77 -4.21 -6.88 -17.03
C TYR A 77 -2.74 -6.60 -17.36
N ASN A 78 -2.00 -7.66 -17.72
CA ASN A 78 -0.60 -7.53 -18.14
C ASN A 78 -0.42 -6.96 -19.55
N GLY A 79 -1.40 -7.09 -20.45
CA GLY A 79 -1.32 -6.59 -21.81
C GLY A 79 -2.54 -6.87 -22.67
N PHE A 80 -2.42 -6.67 -23.99
CA PHE A 80 -3.50 -6.81 -24.97
C PHE A 80 -3.40 -8.11 -25.78
N GLY A 81 -4.54 -8.64 -26.24
CA GLY A 81 -4.60 -9.80 -27.14
C GLY A 81 -4.86 -11.16 -26.47
N GLU A 82 -4.58 -12.25 -27.19
CA GLU A 82 -4.97 -13.63 -26.82
C GLU A 82 -4.24 -14.18 -25.58
N THR A 83 -3.10 -13.58 -25.19
CA THR A 83 -2.27 -13.99 -24.04
C THR A 83 -2.46 -13.10 -22.82
N LYS A 84 -3.56 -12.32 -22.75
CA LYS A 84 -3.82 -11.43 -21.62
C LYS A 84 -4.14 -12.23 -20.35
N GLU A 85 -3.55 -11.82 -19.25
CA GLU A 85 -3.78 -12.41 -17.93
C GLU A 85 -4.21 -11.33 -16.94
N VAL A 86 -5.15 -11.67 -16.05
CA VAL A 86 -5.50 -10.82 -14.92
C VAL A 86 -4.36 -10.91 -13.91
N ILE A 87 -3.68 -9.80 -13.72
CA ILE A 87 -2.51 -9.68 -12.84
C ILE A 87 -2.78 -8.86 -11.58
N GLY A 88 -4.00 -8.37 -11.42
CA GLY A 88 -4.40 -7.68 -10.22
C GLY A 88 -5.82 -7.18 -10.27
N GLY A 89 -6.17 -6.32 -9.33
CA GLY A 89 -7.45 -5.65 -9.29
C GLY A 89 -7.38 -4.33 -8.53
N MET A 90 -8.21 -3.39 -8.95
CA MET A 90 -8.56 -2.16 -8.26
C MET A 90 -9.95 -2.33 -7.65
N TYR A 91 -10.16 -1.84 -6.43
CA TYR A 91 -11.39 -2.05 -5.68
C TYR A 91 -11.78 -0.82 -4.84
N GLN A 92 -13.09 -0.65 -4.62
CA GLN A 92 -13.68 0.18 -3.57
C GLN A 92 -14.78 -0.62 -2.89
N ASP A 93 -14.56 -0.93 -1.62
CA ASP A 93 -15.46 -1.72 -0.80
C ASP A 93 -16.05 -0.84 0.31
N PRO A 94 -17.38 -0.83 0.52
CA PRO A 94 -17.99 -0.10 1.62
C PRO A 94 -17.60 -0.72 2.97
N VAL A 95 -17.36 0.15 3.96
CA VAL A 95 -17.04 -0.21 5.35
C VAL A 95 -18.24 0.11 6.23
N PHE A 96 -18.62 -0.83 7.08
CA PHE A 96 -19.74 -0.74 8.00
C PHE A 96 -19.30 -0.90 9.45
N ASP A 97 -19.98 -0.23 10.38
CA ASP A 97 -19.80 -0.42 11.80
C ASP A 97 -20.70 -1.54 12.36
N SER A 98 -20.65 -1.73 13.67
CA SER A 98 -21.43 -2.76 14.36
C SER A 98 -22.94 -2.56 14.38
N SER A 99 -23.41 -1.33 14.09
CA SER A 99 -24.83 -1.06 13.90
C SER A 99 -25.31 -1.40 12.48
N GLY A 100 -24.37 -1.69 11.58
CA GLY A 100 -24.62 -1.88 10.16
C GLY A 100 -24.71 -0.58 9.38
N ALA A 101 -24.37 0.56 9.99
CA ALA A 101 -24.26 1.83 9.29
C ALA A 101 -22.97 1.86 8.48
N ARG A 102 -23.03 2.40 7.25
CA ARG A 102 -21.82 2.66 6.46
C ARG A 102 -21.03 3.77 7.13
N VAL A 103 -19.78 3.49 7.47
CA VAL A 103 -18.85 4.42 8.12
C VAL A 103 -17.63 4.73 7.27
N GLY A 104 -17.52 4.15 6.07
CA GLY A 104 -16.36 4.40 5.23
C GLY A 104 -16.34 3.67 3.89
N THR A 105 -15.16 3.73 3.26
CA THR A 105 -14.76 3.02 2.05
C THR A 105 -13.33 2.55 2.18
N LEU A 106 -13.08 1.27 1.92
CA LEU A 106 -11.75 0.72 1.68
C LEU A 106 -11.50 0.76 0.17
N GLN A 107 -10.49 1.52 -0.25
CA GLN A 107 -10.11 1.66 -1.66
C GLN A 107 -8.66 1.23 -1.84
N GLY A 108 -8.39 0.41 -2.85
CA GLY A 108 -7.04 -0.04 -3.11
C GLY A 108 -6.83 -0.67 -4.47
N TYR A 109 -5.58 -1.05 -4.72
CA TYR A 109 -5.22 -1.94 -5.80
C TYR A 109 -4.21 -2.96 -5.33
N SER A 110 -4.11 -4.07 -6.06
CA SER A 110 -3.23 -5.17 -5.68
C SER A 110 -2.82 -5.97 -6.91
N TYR A 111 -1.60 -6.48 -6.89
CA TYR A 111 -1.07 -7.36 -7.93
C TYR A 111 -0.90 -8.79 -7.41
N TYR A 112 -1.21 -9.76 -8.28
CA TYR A 112 -0.99 -11.18 -8.06
C TYR A 112 0.47 -11.52 -8.39
N LEU A 113 1.24 -11.93 -7.38
CA LEU A 113 2.65 -12.28 -7.55
C LEU A 113 2.82 -13.81 -7.81
N GLY A 114 2.15 -14.37 -8.82
CA GLY A 114 2.39 -15.77 -9.25
C GLY A 114 1.57 -16.88 -8.54
N THR A 115 1.87 -18.15 -8.90
CA THR A 115 0.98 -19.31 -8.66
C THR A 115 1.19 -20.04 -7.32
N ASP A 116 2.41 -20.00 -6.78
CA ASP A 116 2.81 -20.87 -5.66
C ASP A 116 2.80 -20.11 -4.32
N TRP A 117 3.00 -18.80 -4.37
CA TRP A 117 2.96 -17.87 -3.23
C TRP A 117 1.90 -16.83 -3.54
N LYS A 118 0.63 -17.08 -3.20
CA LYS A 118 -0.46 -16.13 -3.50
C LYS A 118 -0.44 -14.95 -2.52
N GLU A 119 0.68 -14.25 -2.46
CA GLU A 119 0.81 -13.03 -1.68
C GLU A 119 0.46 -11.84 -2.57
N TRP A 120 -0.56 -11.12 -2.14
CA TRP A 120 -0.97 -9.88 -2.76
C TRP A 120 -0.11 -8.76 -2.20
N ASN A 121 0.56 -8.03 -3.08
CA ASN A 121 1.14 -6.76 -2.72
C ASN A 121 0.07 -5.69 -2.97
N SER A 122 -0.66 -5.34 -1.92
CA SER A 122 -1.80 -4.42 -1.99
C SER A 122 -1.46 -3.05 -1.44
N ASN A 123 -1.83 -2.03 -2.20
CA ASN A 123 -1.83 -0.65 -1.77
C ASN A 123 -3.26 -0.20 -1.53
N ALA A 124 -3.56 0.25 -0.32
CA ALA A 124 -4.91 0.60 0.06
C ALA A 124 -4.98 1.80 1.00
N TRP A 125 -6.17 2.37 1.03
CA TRP A 125 -6.59 3.46 1.88
C TRP A 125 -7.99 3.15 2.39
N MET A 126 -8.17 3.16 3.69
CA MET A 126 -9.49 3.09 4.32
C MET A 126 -9.90 4.49 4.75
N PHE A 127 -10.87 5.06 4.06
CA PHE A 127 -11.52 6.33 4.42
C PHE A 127 -12.63 6.02 5.40
N LEU A 128 -12.59 6.60 6.58
CA LEU A 128 -13.54 6.32 7.65
C LEU A 128 -14.11 7.63 8.20
N ASP A 129 -15.27 7.54 8.85
CA ASP A 129 -15.78 8.66 9.64
C ASP A 129 -14.81 8.93 10.81
N GLY A 130 -14.35 10.17 10.90
CA GLY A 130 -13.40 10.63 11.91
C GLY A 130 -11.91 10.38 11.61
N GLY A 131 -11.54 9.95 10.41
CA GLY A 131 -10.15 9.87 9.96
C GLY A 131 -9.88 8.80 8.90
N GLU A 132 -8.61 8.51 8.66
CA GLU A 132 -8.16 7.68 7.55
C GLU A 132 -7.13 6.66 8.03
N LEU A 133 -7.04 5.51 7.34
CA LEU A 133 -5.97 4.52 7.50
C LEU A 133 -5.29 4.27 6.15
N ILE A 134 -3.97 4.36 6.12
CA ILE A 134 -3.15 4.04 4.95
C ILE A 134 -2.56 2.65 5.15
N LEU A 135 -2.80 1.75 4.19
CA LEU A 135 -2.57 0.32 4.33
C LEU A 135 -1.63 -0.22 3.26
N LEU A 136 -0.59 -0.95 3.68
CA LEU A 136 0.26 -1.77 2.81
C LEU A 136 0.08 -3.24 3.20
N GLY A 137 -0.57 -4.02 2.33
CA GLY A 137 -1.07 -5.33 2.73
C GLY A 137 -2.05 -5.20 3.90
N THR A 138 -1.76 -5.91 4.98
CA THR A 138 -2.52 -5.84 6.24
C THR A 138 -1.93 -4.87 7.26
N ARG A 139 -0.91 -4.09 6.91
CA ARG A 139 -0.22 -3.19 7.85
C ARG A 139 -0.77 -1.77 7.77
N ILE A 140 -0.92 -1.14 8.93
CA ILE A 140 -1.34 0.24 9.05
C ILE A 140 -0.09 1.12 9.05
N ILE A 141 0.18 1.76 7.91
CA ILE A 141 1.35 2.62 7.72
C ILE A 141 1.15 3.96 8.42
N ALA A 142 -0.07 4.50 8.36
CA ALA A 142 -0.47 5.70 9.08
C ALA A 142 -1.98 5.69 9.35
N GLY A 143 -2.37 6.25 10.49
CA GLY A 143 -3.74 6.63 10.79
C GLY A 143 -3.85 8.13 11.02
N THR A 144 -5.01 8.72 10.73
CA THR A 144 -5.31 10.13 11.05
C THR A 144 -6.55 10.24 11.95
N GLY A 145 -6.67 11.36 12.66
CA GLY A 145 -7.83 11.64 13.52
C GLY A 145 -8.01 10.57 14.59
N LYS A 146 -9.20 9.97 14.67
CA LYS A 146 -9.50 8.94 15.69
C LYS A 146 -8.68 7.66 15.53
N TYR A 147 -8.01 7.49 14.39
CA TYR A 147 -7.28 6.27 14.04
C TYR A 147 -5.75 6.41 14.19
N GLU A 148 -5.23 7.57 14.59
CA GLU A 148 -3.78 7.82 14.77
C GLU A 148 -3.09 6.77 15.62
N ARG A 149 -3.74 6.33 16.71
CA ARG A 149 -3.23 5.30 17.64
C ARG A 149 -2.93 3.94 17.00
N TYR A 150 -3.46 3.67 15.81
CA TYR A 150 -3.22 2.40 15.10
C TYR A 150 -2.04 2.47 14.12
N THR A 151 -1.38 3.62 13.99
CA THR A 151 -0.16 3.79 13.17
C THR A 151 0.91 2.77 13.59
N GLY A 152 1.50 2.04 12.63
CA GLY A 152 2.42 0.94 12.88
C GLY A 152 1.74 -0.39 13.26
N GLY A 153 0.42 -0.38 13.42
CA GLY A 153 -0.40 -1.54 13.75
C GLY A 153 -0.70 -2.42 12.54
N LYS A 154 -1.78 -3.21 12.66
CA LYS A 154 -2.25 -4.08 11.57
C LYS A 154 -3.77 -4.22 11.59
N ILE A 155 -4.31 -4.57 10.44
CA ILE A 155 -5.65 -5.10 10.31
C ILE A 155 -5.60 -6.63 10.40
N VAL A 156 -6.57 -7.23 11.08
CA VAL A 156 -6.78 -8.67 11.09
C VAL A 156 -8.14 -8.95 10.49
N GLU A 157 -8.13 -9.71 9.40
CA GLU A 157 -9.35 -10.16 8.74
C GLU A 157 -9.85 -11.46 9.38
N ILE A 158 -11.10 -11.46 9.84
CA ILE A 158 -11.79 -12.64 10.36
C ILE A 158 -12.88 -13.00 9.36
N ASN A 159 -12.60 -14.03 8.58
CA ASN A 159 -13.56 -14.62 7.65
C ASN A 159 -14.42 -15.63 8.41
N ASP A 160 -15.70 -15.30 8.62
CA ASP A 160 -16.67 -16.27 9.13
C ASP A 160 -17.01 -17.25 8.00
N ALA A 161 -16.68 -18.53 8.18
CA ALA A 161 -16.96 -19.60 7.22
C ALA A 161 -18.46 -19.77 6.92
N GLN A 162 -19.35 -19.11 7.67
CA GLN A 162 -20.79 -19.07 7.43
C GLN A 162 -21.32 -17.75 6.84
N ALA A 163 -20.48 -16.71 6.71
CA ALA A 163 -20.90 -15.48 6.06
C ALA A 163 -21.14 -15.74 4.56
N LEU A 164 -22.36 -15.47 4.10
CA LEU A 164 -22.73 -15.50 2.69
C LEU A 164 -21.75 -14.61 1.91
N ASN A 165 -20.92 -15.26 1.10
CA ASN A 165 -19.97 -14.75 0.11
C ASN A 165 -19.69 -13.23 0.16
N HIS A 166 -18.46 -12.89 0.56
CA HIS A 166 -17.81 -11.57 0.39
C HIS A 166 -18.01 -10.50 1.48
N THR A 167 -18.24 -10.88 2.74
CA THR A 167 -18.10 -9.94 3.88
C THR A 167 -16.97 -10.38 4.79
N ALA A 168 -16.10 -9.46 5.16
CA ALA A 168 -14.96 -9.69 6.06
C ALA A 168 -15.09 -8.81 7.32
N LYS A 169 -14.88 -9.40 8.50
CA LYS A 169 -14.68 -8.64 9.73
C LYS A 169 -13.24 -8.19 9.82
N ILE A 170 -13.02 -6.92 10.13
CA ILE A 170 -11.72 -6.33 10.31
C ILE A 170 -11.57 -5.86 11.75
N ASP A 171 -10.56 -6.40 12.42
CA ASP A 171 -10.11 -5.93 13.72
C ASP A 171 -8.87 -5.03 13.52
N LEU A 172 -8.91 -3.83 14.11
CA LEU A 172 -7.76 -2.93 14.16
C LEU A 172 -6.90 -3.27 15.38
N ILE A 173 -5.64 -3.62 15.16
CA ILE A 173 -4.68 -3.97 16.20
C ILE A 173 -3.65 -2.85 16.29
N GLU A 174 -3.55 -2.23 17.47
CA GLU A 174 -2.52 -1.24 17.80
C GLU A 174 -1.10 -1.85 17.66
N PRO A 175 -0.07 -1.05 17.37
CA PRO A 175 1.29 -1.54 17.35
C PRO A 175 1.65 -2.18 18.70
N ASP A 176 2.39 -3.28 18.67
CA ASP A 176 2.95 -3.85 19.90
C ASP A 176 3.87 -2.78 20.53
N VAL A 177 3.53 -2.28 21.72
CA VAL A 177 4.47 -1.51 22.56
C VAL A 177 5.50 -2.49 23.12
N GLN A 178 6.36 -3.02 22.26
CA GLN A 178 7.58 -3.63 22.73
C GLN A 178 8.61 -2.53 22.88
N PRO A 179 9.21 -2.38 24.08
CA PRO A 179 10.40 -1.56 24.19
C PRO A 179 11.41 -2.07 23.16
N ALA A 180 12.16 -1.14 22.58
CA ALA A 180 13.37 -1.44 21.83
C ALA A 180 14.41 -2.06 22.80
N ASP A 181 14.13 -3.22 23.35
CA ASP A 181 14.98 -3.91 24.29
C ASP A 181 15.70 -5.06 23.58
N GLY A 182 17.01 -4.89 23.45
CA GLY A 182 17.95 -5.98 23.26
C GLY A 182 19.10 -5.66 22.32
N ASP A 183 20.16 -5.03 22.86
CA ASP A 183 21.49 -4.88 22.25
C ASP A 183 21.75 -3.78 21.22
N ALA A 184 21.32 -2.55 21.52
CA ALA A 184 22.00 -1.34 21.00
C ALA A 184 23.30 -1.03 21.79
N SER A 185 24.07 -2.06 22.18
CA SER A 185 25.26 -1.94 23.05
C SER A 185 26.59 -2.25 22.35
N SER A 186 26.63 -2.23 21.02
CA SER A 186 27.87 -2.12 20.25
C SER A 186 27.65 -1.13 19.12
N GLY A 187 28.49 -0.09 19.02
CA GLY A 187 28.43 0.95 17.99
C GLY A 187 28.77 0.48 16.56
N ASP A 188 28.40 -0.75 16.21
CA ASP A 188 28.49 -1.31 14.87
C ASP A 188 27.06 -1.44 14.32
N ALA A 189 26.81 -0.83 13.17
CA ALA A 189 25.53 -0.97 12.48
C ALA A 189 25.23 -2.45 12.22
N VAL A 190 24.02 -2.90 12.54
CA VAL A 190 23.63 -4.31 12.31
C VAL A 190 23.35 -4.51 10.83
N VAL A 191 24.27 -5.20 10.14
CA VAL A 191 24.21 -5.43 8.69
C VAL A 191 23.64 -6.82 8.39
N THR A 192 22.63 -6.88 7.53
CA THR A 192 22.19 -8.13 6.89
C THR A 192 22.31 -8.00 5.38
N THR A 193 22.92 -8.97 4.72
CA THR A 193 23.10 -8.98 3.27
C THR A 193 22.53 -10.24 2.65
N PHE A 194 21.78 -10.09 1.56
CA PHE A 194 21.35 -11.19 0.70
C PHE A 194 21.57 -10.81 -0.76
N ARG A 195 21.80 -11.81 -1.62
CA ARG A 195 21.92 -11.65 -3.06
C ARG A 195 20.57 -11.96 -3.71
N ILE A 196 20.22 -11.24 -4.76
CA ILE A 196 19.04 -11.50 -5.60
C ILE A 196 19.54 -11.83 -7.00
N THR A 197 18.88 -12.76 -7.67
CA THR A 197 19.23 -13.17 -9.03
C THR A 197 17.99 -13.36 -9.91
N SER A 198 18.07 -12.99 -11.18
CA SER A 198 17.05 -13.32 -12.18
C SER A 198 17.08 -14.80 -12.58
N ALA A 199 18.21 -15.48 -12.36
CA ALA A 199 18.35 -16.90 -12.70
C ALA A 199 17.40 -17.76 -11.86
N GLY A 200 16.46 -18.44 -12.53
CA GLY A 200 15.40 -19.19 -11.87
C GLY A 200 14.23 -18.32 -11.39
N GLY A 201 14.25 -17.03 -11.70
CA GLY A 201 13.17 -16.10 -11.43
C GLY A 201 12.07 -16.13 -12.48
N TYR A 202 10.99 -15.43 -12.17
CA TYR A 202 9.82 -15.23 -12.99
C TYR A 202 9.61 -13.75 -13.26
N TYR A 203 9.25 -13.42 -14.50
CA TYR A 203 9.02 -12.07 -14.97
C TYR A 203 7.78 -12.02 -15.84
N MET A 204 6.94 -11.01 -15.62
CA MET A 204 5.79 -10.70 -16.46
C MET A 204 5.76 -9.21 -16.74
N ALA A 205 5.86 -8.86 -18.03
CA ALA A 205 5.75 -7.47 -18.46
C ALA A 205 4.34 -6.92 -18.23
N ILE A 206 4.25 -5.69 -17.78
CA ILE A 206 3.03 -4.88 -17.80
C ILE A 206 3.14 -3.97 -19.03
N THR A 207 2.20 -4.05 -19.96
CA THR A 207 2.21 -3.29 -21.21
C THR A 207 1.02 -2.34 -21.33
N ASP A 208 1.20 -1.26 -22.09
CA ASP A 208 0.11 -0.39 -22.50
C ASP A 208 -0.73 -1.00 -23.64
N GLN A 209 -1.74 -0.25 -24.12
CA GLN A 209 -2.60 -0.65 -25.24
C GLN A 209 -1.86 -0.81 -26.58
N ASN A 210 -0.62 -0.34 -26.67
CA ASN A 210 0.23 -0.46 -27.85
C ASN A 210 1.26 -1.60 -27.70
N ASN A 211 1.12 -2.47 -26.68
CA ASN A 211 2.08 -3.52 -26.31
C ASN A 211 3.49 -2.98 -25.98
N SER A 212 3.61 -1.72 -25.58
CA SER A 212 4.87 -1.18 -25.05
C SER A 212 4.98 -1.50 -23.57
N GLN A 213 6.10 -2.09 -23.14
CA GLN A 213 6.33 -2.37 -21.72
C GLN A 213 6.42 -1.07 -20.91
N ILE A 214 5.58 -0.96 -19.90
CA ILE A 214 5.50 0.18 -18.98
C ILE A 214 5.92 -0.18 -17.55
N GLY A 215 6.05 -1.46 -17.26
CA GLY A 215 6.45 -1.98 -15.97
C GLY A 215 6.56 -3.49 -16.01
N GLU A 216 6.64 -4.10 -14.84
CA GLU A 216 6.76 -5.54 -14.70
C GLU A 216 6.31 -6.03 -13.32
N ILE A 217 5.99 -7.31 -13.26
CA ILE A 217 5.89 -8.13 -12.06
C ILE A 217 7.08 -9.08 -12.08
N PHE A 218 7.77 -9.20 -10.95
CA PHE A 218 8.96 -10.04 -10.84
C PHE A 218 8.90 -10.94 -9.60
N GLN A 219 9.60 -12.07 -9.68
CA GLN A 219 9.94 -12.95 -8.56
C GLN A 219 11.34 -13.50 -8.78
N ASN A 220 12.26 -13.17 -7.89
CA ASN A 220 13.67 -13.49 -8.02
C ASN A 220 14.15 -14.25 -6.79
N PRO A 221 14.85 -15.39 -6.97
CA PRO A 221 15.44 -16.09 -5.85
C PRO A 221 16.38 -15.19 -5.03
N MET A 222 16.23 -15.30 -3.71
CA MET A 222 17.16 -14.72 -2.75
C MET A 222 18.16 -15.76 -2.31
N ILE A 223 19.44 -15.40 -2.33
CA ILE A 223 20.56 -16.29 -2.11
C ILE A 223 21.42 -15.76 -0.96
N ASP A 224 21.81 -16.65 -0.05
CA ASP A 224 22.71 -16.32 1.05
C ASP A 224 24.20 -16.41 0.67
N ALA A 225 25.09 -16.20 1.64
CA ALA A 225 26.53 -16.30 1.41
C ALA A 225 27.02 -17.73 1.11
N SER A 226 26.19 -18.76 1.34
CA SER A 226 26.47 -20.17 1.07
C SER A 226 25.91 -20.62 -0.28
N ASP A 227 25.50 -19.68 -1.12
CA ASP A 227 24.80 -19.89 -2.40
C ASP A 227 23.54 -20.77 -2.26
N GLN A 228 22.88 -20.75 -1.10
CA GLN A 228 21.59 -21.40 -0.89
C GLN A 228 20.45 -20.41 -1.15
N VAL A 229 19.39 -20.87 -1.80
CA VAL A 229 18.13 -20.12 -1.87
C VAL A 229 17.54 -20.07 -0.47
N ILE A 230 17.25 -18.87 0.01
CA ILE A 230 16.70 -18.59 1.36
C ILE A 230 15.32 -17.92 1.31
N GLY A 231 14.79 -17.72 0.11
CA GLY A 231 13.51 -17.06 -0.10
C GLY A 231 13.37 -16.45 -1.49
N MET A 232 12.40 -15.56 -1.61
CA MET A 232 11.99 -14.89 -2.85
C MET A 232 11.89 -13.38 -2.66
N HIS A 233 12.49 -12.64 -3.57
CA HIS A 233 12.28 -11.21 -3.77
C HIS A 233 11.25 -11.01 -4.87
N GLN A 234 10.09 -10.48 -4.53
CA GLN A 234 8.96 -10.39 -5.44
C GLN A 234 8.29 -9.03 -5.36
N GLY A 235 7.58 -8.64 -6.40
CA GLY A 235 6.95 -7.34 -6.43
C GLY A 235 6.53 -6.92 -7.82
N PHE A 236 6.30 -5.61 -7.94
CA PHE A 236 6.03 -4.98 -9.21
C PHE A 236 6.75 -3.64 -9.28
N ALA A 237 7.08 -3.21 -10.50
CA ALA A 237 7.75 -1.95 -10.77
C ALA A 237 7.14 -1.28 -12.00
N PHE A 238 7.09 0.05 -12.00
CA PHE A 238 6.82 0.84 -13.19
C PHE A 238 8.10 1.50 -13.68
N ASN A 239 8.31 1.42 -14.99
CA ASN A 239 9.49 1.93 -15.67
C ASN A 239 9.32 3.41 -15.96
N PHE A 240 10.40 4.17 -15.95
CA PHE A 240 10.39 5.59 -16.30
C PHE A 240 11.52 5.90 -17.28
N PRO A 241 11.33 6.89 -18.17
CA PRO A 241 12.41 7.31 -19.04
C PRO A 241 13.54 7.93 -18.23
N ASN A 242 14.75 7.84 -18.78
CA ASN A 242 15.89 8.52 -18.19
C ASN A 242 15.66 10.04 -18.17
N ASN A 243 15.91 10.67 -17.03
CA ASN A 243 15.79 12.10 -16.83
C ASN A 243 17.18 12.66 -16.49
N THR A 244 17.70 13.56 -17.32
CA THR A 244 19.07 14.08 -17.14
C THR A 244 19.27 14.72 -15.77
N SER A 245 18.23 15.32 -15.18
CA SER A 245 18.34 15.92 -13.86
C SER A 245 18.38 14.90 -12.72
N ILE A 246 17.94 13.66 -12.94
CA ILE A 246 18.17 12.56 -11.98
C ILE A 246 19.65 12.16 -12.07
N SER A 247 20.19 12.02 -13.30
CA SER A 247 21.61 11.71 -13.50
C SER A 247 22.58 12.81 -13.05
N ASP A 248 22.20 14.09 -13.19
CA ASP A 248 23.01 15.23 -12.74
C ASP A 248 23.17 15.24 -11.21
N LEU A 249 22.23 14.64 -10.48
CA LEU A 249 22.28 14.46 -9.03
C LEU A 249 23.07 13.21 -8.61
N GLY A 250 23.63 12.46 -9.57
CA GLY A 250 24.39 11.24 -9.32
C GLY A 250 23.56 9.96 -9.31
N TYR A 251 22.24 10.04 -9.52
CA TYR A 251 21.36 8.88 -9.63
C TYR A 251 21.30 8.44 -11.10
N SER A 252 21.95 7.34 -11.46
CA SER A 252 22.11 6.93 -12.88
C SER A 252 21.97 5.43 -13.13
N THR A 253 21.49 4.68 -12.16
CA THR A 253 21.29 3.23 -12.28
C THR A 253 19.88 2.90 -12.80
N GLY A 254 19.73 1.80 -13.55
CA GLY A 254 18.42 1.37 -14.05
C GLY A 254 17.37 1.18 -12.94
N THR A 255 17.82 0.75 -11.77
CA THR A 255 17.03 0.59 -10.54
C THR A 255 16.44 1.88 -9.98
N GLU A 256 17.00 3.05 -10.31
CA GLU A 256 16.46 4.36 -9.91
C GLU A 256 15.41 4.89 -10.89
N LEU A 257 15.34 4.31 -12.10
CA LEU A 257 14.31 4.58 -13.10
C LEU A 257 13.08 3.68 -12.94
N GLU A 258 13.02 2.93 -11.86
CA GLU A 258 11.88 2.11 -11.46
C GLU A 258 11.24 2.69 -10.19
N ASN A 259 9.92 2.66 -10.13
CA ASN A 259 9.20 2.88 -8.88
C ASN A 259 8.51 1.56 -8.50
N SER A 260 8.97 0.95 -7.41
CA SER A 260 8.70 -0.45 -7.09
C SER A 260 8.07 -0.65 -5.72
N ASN A 261 7.19 -1.63 -5.66
CA ASN A 261 6.70 -2.28 -4.45
C ASN A 261 7.41 -3.63 -4.34
N ARG A 262 8.12 -3.87 -3.24
CA ARG A 262 8.99 -5.04 -3.07
C ARG A 262 8.62 -5.80 -1.80
N LEU A 263 8.58 -7.11 -1.90
CA LEU A 263 8.40 -8.06 -0.81
C LEU A 263 9.58 -9.03 -0.85
N PHE A 264 10.35 -9.07 0.23
CA PHE A 264 11.36 -10.08 0.47
C PHE A 264 10.74 -11.10 1.42
N GLN A 265 10.44 -12.30 0.91
CA GLN A 265 9.83 -13.38 1.67
C GLN A 265 10.87 -14.48 1.88
N MET A 266 11.19 -14.76 3.13
CA MET A 266 12.14 -15.80 3.52
C MET A 266 11.42 -17.16 3.62
N ASP A 267 12.17 -18.25 3.46
CA ASP A 267 11.64 -19.62 3.54
C ASP A 267 11.13 -20.00 4.94
N ASP A 268 11.60 -19.32 5.99
CA ASP A 268 11.12 -19.48 7.37
C ASP A 268 9.80 -18.74 7.65
N GLY A 269 9.26 -18.03 6.65
CA GLY A 269 8.03 -17.26 6.73
C GLY A 269 8.23 -15.81 7.17
N GLU A 270 9.46 -15.40 7.48
CA GLU A 270 9.80 -14.01 7.77
C GLU A 270 9.75 -13.15 6.49
N LYS A 271 9.46 -11.85 6.64
CA LYS A 271 9.16 -10.95 5.52
C LYS A 271 9.71 -9.56 5.74
N ILE A 272 9.98 -8.88 4.62
CA ILE A 272 10.28 -7.46 4.56
C ILE A 272 9.46 -6.85 3.41
N ASN A 273 8.67 -5.83 3.70
CA ASN A 273 8.04 -5.00 2.67
C ASN A 273 8.83 -3.71 2.50
N ALA A 274 9.07 -3.35 1.25
CA ALA A 274 9.76 -2.11 0.90
C ALA A 274 9.09 -1.39 -0.26
N ILE A 275 9.21 -0.07 -0.24
CA ILE A 275 8.86 0.82 -1.34
C ILE A 275 10.17 1.39 -1.87
N ASN A 276 10.51 1.05 -3.11
CA ASN A 276 11.86 1.24 -3.66
C ASN A 276 12.93 0.60 -2.75
N GLN A 277 13.68 1.43 -2.03
CA GLN A 277 14.69 1.02 -1.06
C GLN A 277 14.26 1.24 0.40
N ALA A 278 13.12 1.90 0.64
CA ALA A 278 12.64 2.19 1.98
C ALA A 278 11.97 0.96 2.59
N VAL A 279 12.50 0.47 3.71
CA VAL A 279 11.92 -0.65 4.46
C VAL A 279 10.73 -0.13 5.25
N VAL A 280 9.54 -0.55 4.86
CA VAL A 280 8.28 -0.11 5.48
C VAL A 280 7.89 -1.03 6.62
N PHE A 281 8.18 -2.32 6.49
CA PHE A 281 7.76 -3.33 7.46
C PHE A 281 8.71 -4.54 7.44
N GLY A 282 8.99 -5.12 8.61
CA GLY A 282 9.73 -6.36 8.77
C GLY A 282 9.09 -7.28 9.82
N THR A 283 9.24 -8.60 9.69
CA THR A 283 8.87 -9.55 10.76
C THR A 283 10.12 -10.07 11.47
N GLY A 284 9.91 -10.66 12.66
CA GLY A 284 10.96 -11.35 13.42
C GLY A 284 12.25 -10.54 13.54
N PRO A 285 13.40 -11.08 13.09
CA PRO A 285 14.70 -10.41 13.19
C PRO A 285 14.85 -9.17 12.28
N TYR A 286 13.92 -8.98 11.34
CA TYR A 286 13.95 -7.88 10.37
C TYR A 286 13.15 -6.65 10.81
N ARG A 287 12.36 -6.73 11.89
CA ARG A 287 11.62 -5.58 12.47
C ARG A 287 12.51 -4.37 12.75
N LYS A 288 13.76 -4.61 13.17
CA LYS A 288 14.75 -3.56 13.47
C LYS A 288 15.14 -2.68 12.27
N TYR A 289 14.78 -3.08 11.05
CA TYR A 289 15.06 -2.34 9.83
C TYR A 289 13.91 -1.44 9.39
N GLU A 290 12.76 -1.43 10.06
CA GLU A 290 11.64 -0.55 9.73
C GLU A 290 12.05 0.94 9.77
N GLY A 291 11.65 1.70 8.76
CA GLY A 291 12.03 3.11 8.58
C GLY A 291 13.44 3.32 8.04
N SER A 292 14.23 2.25 7.87
CA SER A 292 15.54 2.33 7.23
C SER A 292 15.46 2.32 5.70
N ILE A 293 16.60 2.54 5.06
CA ILE A 293 16.78 2.38 3.61
C ILE A 293 17.89 1.37 3.40
N PHE A 294 17.66 0.37 2.55
CA PHE A 294 18.69 -0.59 2.20
C PHE A 294 19.53 -0.14 1.01
N SER A 295 20.78 -0.58 0.97
CA SER A 295 21.64 -0.40 -0.19
C SER A 295 21.44 -1.55 -1.17
N GLU A 296 21.37 -1.22 -2.45
CA GLU A 296 21.35 -2.18 -3.54
C GLU A 296 22.58 -1.97 -4.43
N VAL A 297 23.39 -3.01 -4.59
CA VAL A 297 24.56 -2.99 -5.46
C VAL A 297 24.36 -3.99 -6.58
N ASN A 298 24.10 -3.47 -7.77
CA ASN A 298 23.89 -4.25 -8.98
C ASN A 298 25.26 -4.64 -9.61
N PHE A 299 25.49 -5.94 -9.80
CA PHE A 299 26.71 -6.47 -10.43
C PHE A 299 26.51 -6.82 -11.91
N SER A 300 25.27 -7.07 -12.32
CA SER A 300 24.90 -7.49 -13.66
C SER A 300 23.46 -7.06 -13.91
N PRO A 301 23.17 -6.23 -14.92
CA PRO A 301 21.80 -5.84 -15.26
C PRO A 301 21.05 -6.98 -15.96
N ASP A 302 19.76 -6.77 -16.20
CA ASP A 302 18.93 -7.67 -17.00
C ASP A 302 19.55 -8.03 -18.35
N PRO A 303 19.32 -9.26 -18.86
CA PRO A 303 18.43 -10.31 -18.30
C PRO A 303 19.07 -11.17 -17.21
N ASN A 304 20.34 -10.92 -16.87
CA ASN A 304 21.07 -11.66 -15.83
C ASN A 304 21.18 -10.80 -14.56
N TYR A 305 20.05 -10.21 -14.12
CA TYR A 305 20.03 -9.32 -12.98
C TYR A 305 20.61 -10.01 -11.75
N VAL A 306 21.67 -9.46 -11.18
CA VAL A 306 22.28 -9.92 -9.93
C VAL A 306 22.62 -8.71 -9.08
N ALA A 307 22.04 -8.65 -7.87
CA ALA A 307 22.28 -7.56 -6.95
C ALA A 307 22.48 -8.06 -5.51
N ASN A 308 23.32 -7.36 -4.74
CA ASN A 308 23.35 -7.52 -3.29
C ASN A 308 22.45 -6.45 -2.66
N ILE A 309 21.55 -6.90 -1.78
CA ILE A 309 20.78 -6.04 -0.91
C ILE A 309 21.41 -6.06 0.46
N THR A 310 21.67 -4.89 1.02
CA THR A 310 22.28 -4.71 2.33
C THR A 310 21.37 -3.86 3.19
N LEU A 311 20.75 -4.49 4.19
CA LEU A 311 19.96 -3.84 5.22
C LEU A 311 20.89 -3.28 6.29
N VAL A 312 20.69 -2.02 6.66
CA VAL A 312 21.48 -1.33 7.68
C VAL A 312 20.52 -0.59 8.61
N VAL A 313 20.68 -0.81 9.92
CA VAL A 313 20.00 0.04 10.91
C VAL A 313 20.68 1.41 10.88
N ASN A 314 19.95 2.43 10.47
CA ASN A 314 20.47 3.80 10.43
C ASN A 314 20.53 4.34 11.87
N ASP A 315 21.73 4.38 12.45
CA ASP A 315 21.97 4.92 13.81
C ASP A 315 22.23 6.44 13.81
N ASP A 316 22.34 7.06 12.63
CA ASP A 316 22.56 8.50 12.53
C ASP A 316 21.25 9.25 12.77
N ALA A 317 21.10 9.76 14.00
CA ALA A 317 20.11 10.80 14.30
C ALA A 317 20.25 11.93 13.27
N ALA A 318 19.16 12.20 12.55
CA ALA A 318 19.14 13.33 11.63
C ALA A 318 19.51 14.59 12.41
N SER A 319 20.55 15.29 11.99
CA SER A 319 20.81 16.63 12.51
C SER A 319 19.58 17.47 12.15
N ALA A 320 18.78 17.85 13.15
CA ALA A 320 17.56 18.63 12.95
C ALA A 320 17.91 19.90 12.19
N VAL A 321 17.49 19.98 10.92
CA VAL A 321 17.56 21.22 10.15
C VAL A 321 16.24 21.91 10.41
N SER A 322 16.27 22.97 11.22
CA SER A 322 15.08 23.76 11.53
C SER A 322 14.51 24.40 10.25
N GLY A 323 13.23 24.17 9.98
CA GLY A 323 12.47 24.91 8.98
C GLY A 323 11.50 24.04 8.21
N ASP A 324 10.27 24.54 8.05
CA ASP A 324 9.25 23.93 7.19
C ASP A 324 9.77 23.86 5.75
N VAL A 325 9.76 22.66 5.17
CA VAL A 325 10.10 22.47 3.76
C VAL A 325 8.82 22.47 2.94
N THR A 326 8.70 23.44 2.03
CA THR A 326 7.67 23.48 1.00
C THR A 326 8.30 23.29 -0.38
N LEU A 327 7.96 22.19 -1.03
CA LEU A 327 8.40 21.84 -2.38
C LEU A 327 7.34 22.32 -3.39
N CYS A 328 7.78 22.88 -4.51
CA CYS A 328 6.89 23.22 -5.63
C CYS A 328 7.07 22.21 -6.76
N VAL A 329 6.00 21.52 -7.16
CA VAL A 329 6.02 20.52 -8.24
C VAL A 329 5.28 21.07 -9.44
N ILE A 330 5.93 21.10 -10.61
CA ILE A 330 5.35 21.64 -11.84
C ILE A 330 5.52 20.62 -12.96
N SER A 331 4.45 20.29 -13.70
CA SER A 331 4.56 19.30 -14.79
C SER A 331 5.18 19.85 -16.08
N LYS A 332 5.28 21.17 -16.22
CA LYS A 332 5.93 21.79 -17.37
C LYS A 332 7.40 21.36 -17.45
N GLY A 333 7.78 20.72 -18.55
CA GLY A 333 9.12 20.17 -18.74
C GLY A 333 9.32 18.80 -18.06
N GLY A 334 8.26 18.20 -17.53
CA GLY A 334 8.25 16.85 -17.02
C GLY A 334 7.81 15.81 -18.04
N TYR A 335 7.78 14.56 -17.59
CA TYR A 335 7.23 13.41 -18.28
C TYR A 335 5.83 13.10 -17.73
N TYR A 336 4.93 12.71 -18.62
CA TYR A 336 3.62 12.18 -18.28
C TYR A 336 3.27 11.07 -19.26
N ALA A 337 2.76 9.95 -18.74
CA ALA A 337 2.16 8.90 -19.54
C ALA A 337 0.94 8.32 -18.80
N ALA A 338 -0.15 8.15 -19.55
CA ALA A 338 -1.32 7.43 -19.06
C ALA A 338 -0.96 5.96 -18.78
N ILE A 339 -1.49 5.44 -17.69
CA ILE A 339 -1.67 4.00 -17.49
C ILE A 339 -3.08 3.71 -18.01
N THR A 340 -3.15 2.83 -19.00
CA THR A 340 -4.39 2.48 -19.66
C THR A 340 -4.75 1.04 -19.34
N ASP A 341 -6.05 0.79 -19.29
CA ASP A 341 -6.57 -0.57 -19.39
C ASP A 341 -6.24 -1.07 -20.81
N PRO A 342 -5.41 -2.11 -20.96
CA PRO A 342 -5.02 -2.56 -22.29
C PRO A 342 -6.21 -3.16 -23.06
N GLU A 343 -7.29 -3.61 -22.40
CA GLU A 343 -8.48 -4.16 -23.06
C GLU A 343 -9.38 -3.07 -23.63
N THR A 344 -9.66 -2.02 -22.85
CA THR A 344 -10.62 -0.98 -23.24
C THR A 344 -9.96 0.28 -23.79
N GLY A 345 -8.67 0.49 -23.51
CA GLY A 345 -7.97 1.75 -23.72
C GLY A 345 -8.33 2.84 -22.70
N ASP A 346 -9.14 2.52 -21.69
CA ASP A 346 -9.53 3.48 -20.66
C ASP A 346 -8.30 3.99 -19.91
N HIS A 347 -8.29 5.29 -19.60
CA HIS A 347 -7.27 5.88 -18.75
C HIS A 347 -7.58 5.54 -17.28
N ILE A 348 -6.78 4.67 -16.67
CA ILE A 348 -7.01 4.16 -15.31
C ILE A 348 -5.99 4.67 -14.29
N GLY A 349 -4.95 5.36 -14.73
CA GLY A 349 -3.92 5.91 -13.88
C GLY A 349 -2.90 6.70 -14.68
N ALA A 350 -1.82 7.14 -14.04
CA ALA A 350 -0.73 7.82 -14.72
C ALA A 350 0.62 7.50 -14.10
N ARG A 351 1.66 7.62 -14.92
CA ARG A 351 3.07 7.72 -14.53
C ARG A 351 3.55 9.12 -14.87
N PHE A 352 4.35 9.73 -13.99
CA PHE A 352 4.88 11.06 -14.19
C PHE A 352 6.31 11.19 -13.66
N GLN A 353 7.07 12.13 -14.23
CA GLN A 353 8.31 12.65 -13.66
C GLN A 353 8.33 14.17 -13.81
N ASN A 354 8.08 14.89 -12.73
CA ASN A 354 7.90 16.34 -12.74
C ASN A 354 9.08 17.04 -12.07
N PRO A 355 9.58 18.16 -12.64
CA PRO A 355 10.53 19.03 -11.95
C PRO A 355 10.03 19.49 -10.58
N VAL A 356 10.95 19.55 -9.62
CA VAL A 356 10.73 20.06 -8.27
C VAL A 356 11.56 21.33 -8.07
N PHE A 357 10.93 22.36 -7.52
CA PHE A 357 11.54 23.66 -7.25
C PHE A 357 11.45 23.99 -5.77
N ASP A 358 12.48 24.68 -5.27
CA ASP A 358 12.43 25.33 -3.97
C ASP A 358 11.45 26.50 -4.05
N SER A 359 10.47 26.54 -3.15
CA SER A 359 9.43 27.57 -3.15
C SER A 359 9.95 28.97 -2.78
N SER A 360 11.06 29.06 -2.04
CA SER A 360 11.65 30.32 -1.59
C SER A 360 12.57 30.93 -2.64
N THR A 361 13.32 30.13 -3.38
CA THR A 361 14.29 30.61 -4.39
C THR A 361 13.78 30.51 -5.82
N GLY A 362 12.82 29.61 -6.09
CA GLY A 362 12.36 29.27 -7.43
C GLY A 362 13.37 28.42 -8.24
N GLU A 363 14.47 28.00 -7.63
CA GLU A 363 15.47 27.16 -8.28
C GLU A 363 14.99 25.70 -8.36
N ARG A 364 15.35 25.01 -9.46
CA ARG A 364 15.08 23.59 -9.57
C ARG A 364 16.01 22.83 -8.63
N ILE A 365 15.42 22.05 -7.72
CA ILE A 365 16.14 21.27 -6.72
C ILE A 365 16.03 19.76 -6.94
N GLY A 366 15.26 19.33 -7.95
CA GLY A 366 15.17 17.91 -8.26
C GLY A 366 14.02 17.50 -9.17
N THR A 367 13.58 16.26 -8.97
CA THR A 367 12.54 15.58 -9.75
C THR A 367 11.65 14.72 -8.83
N ASN A 368 10.34 14.76 -9.05
CA ASN A 368 9.33 13.92 -8.43
C ASN A 368 8.86 12.89 -9.47
N GLN A 369 9.22 11.63 -9.27
CA GLN A 369 8.82 10.49 -10.08
C GLN A 369 7.70 9.73 -9.36
N GLY A 370 6.60 9.41 -10.03
CA GLY A 370 5.53 8.69 -9.38
C GLY A 370 4.57 8.02 -10.34
N TYR A 371 3.76 7.15 -9.78
CA TYR A 371 2.62 6.56 -10.45
C TYR A 371 1.42 6.55 -9.51
N GLY A 372 0.22 6.48 -10.08
CA GLY A 372 -0.99 6.25 -9.30
C GLY A 372 -2.18 5.87 -10.16
N PHE A 373 -3.16 5.22 -9.53
CA PHE A 373 -4.40 4.79 -10.16
C PHE A 373 -5.55 5.72 -9.79
N TYR A 374 -6.40 6.04 -10.76
CA TYR A 374 -7.59 6.85 -10.57
C TYR A 374 -8.77 5.98 -10.13
N PHE A 375 -9.47 6.44 -9.11
CA PHE A 375 -10.67 5.80 -8.62
C PHE A 375 -11.85 6.76 -8.75
N PRO A 376 -13.06 6.27 -9.05
CA PRO A 376 -14.24 7.10 -9.02
C PRO A 376 -14.47 7.65 -7.61
N SER A 377 -14.95 8.88 -7.49
CA SER A 377 -15.33 9.44 -6.20
C SER A 377 -16.64 8.85 -5.70
N ASN A 378 -16.79 8.72 -4.37
CA ASN A 378 -18.03 8.39 -3.69
C ASN A 378 -18.15 9.21 -2.39
N ASP A 379 -19.23 9.02 -1.63
CA ASP A 379 -19.54 9.82 -0.43
C ASP A 379 -18.44 9.82 0.64
N PHE A 380 -17.55 8.82 0.62
CA PHE A 380 -16.43 8.69 1.57
C PHE A 380 -15.05 8.82 0.91
N THR A 381 -14.95 8.88 -0.42
CA THR A 381 -13.66 8.96 -1.13
C THR A 381 -13.53 10.27 -1.89
N ARG A 382 -12.35 10.89 -1.79
CA ARG A 382 -11.93 11.97 -2.69
C ARG A 382 -11.36 11.38 -3.98
N GLU A 383 -11.42 12.14 -5.08
CA GLU A 383 -10.66 11.82 -6.29
C GLU A 383 -9.17 11.91 -5.94
N ILE A 384 -8.55 10.75 -5.75
CA ILE A 384 -7.12 10.63 -5.47
C ILE A 384 -6.49 9.61 -6.40
N ALA A 385 -5.27 9.94 -6.83
CA ALA A 385 -4.39 8.95 -7.42
C ALA A 385 -3.66 8.22 -6.27
N GLN A 386 -4.03 6.98 -6.00
CA GLN A 386 -3.30 6.15 -5.03
C GLN A 386 -2.05 5.58 -5.67
N GLY A 387 -0.91 5.73 -5.00
CA GLY A 387 0.35 5.20 -5.48
C GLY A 387 1.57 5.77 -4.78
N ASN A 388 2.71 5.59 -5.43
CA ASN A 388 4.00 5.89 -4.86
C ASN A 388 4.64 7.07 -5.58
N ARG A 389 5.40 7.86 -4.82
CA ARG A 389 6.25 8.93 -5.35
C ARG A 389 7.67 8.77 -4.80
N HIS A 390 8.65 9.07 -5.62
CA HIS A 390 10.06 9.11 -5.27
C HIS A 390 10.61 10.48 -5.69
N PHE A 391 11.11 11.23 -4.72
CA PHE A 391 11.76 12.50 -4.96
C PHE A 391 13.27 12.30 -4.97
N PHE A 392 13.90 12.74 -6.04
CA PHE A 392 15.36 12.88 -6.16
C PHE A 392 15.69 14.36 -6.02
N LEU A 393 16.30 14.76 -4.91
CA LEU A 393 16.56 16.16 -4.57
C LEU A 393 18.07 16.39 -4.31
N ASN A 394 18.52 17.65 -4.42
CA ASN A 394 19.92 18.05 -4.19
C ASN A 394 20.50 17.57 -2.84
N GLU A 395 19.65 17.45 -1.81
CA GLU A 395 20.06 17.19 -0.42
C GLU A 395 19.50 15.87 0.12
N GLY A 396 19.10 14.96 -0.76
CA GLY A 396 18.62 13.62 -0.43
C GLY A 396 17.40 13.19 -1.23
N THR A 397 16.73 12.16 -0.75
CA THR A 397 15.57 11.53 -1.40
C THR A 397 14.40 11.39 -0.44
N LEU A 398 13.18 11.29 -0.99
CA LEU A 398 11.96 10.97 -0.25
C LEU A 398 11.20 9.85 -0.98
N ASN A 399 10.89 8.77 -0.28
CA ASN A 399 9.95 7.76 -0.71
C ASN A 399 8.60 8.04 -0.05
N ILE A 400 7.58 8.30 -0.86
CA ILE A 400 6.24 8.63 -0.41
C ILE A 400 5.27 7.53 -0.86
N TYR A 401 4.47 7.06 0.07
CA TYR A 401 3.47 6.03 -0.09
C TYR A 401 2.10 6.57 0.32
N ASN A 402 1.17 6.76 -0.63
CA ASN A 402 -0.17 7.31 -0.34
C ASN A 402 -0.13 8.53 0.61
N ASP A 403 0.82 9.45 0.38
CA ASP A 403 1.09 10.65 1.18
C ASP A 403 1.93 10.48 2.47
N VAL A 404 2.32 9.27 2.85
CA VAL A 404 3.23 9.03 3.98
C VAL A 404 4.68 8.97 3.50
N VAL A 405 5.59 9.70 4.16
CA VAL A 405 7.03 9.57 3.92
C VAL A 405 7.54 8.29 4.59
N VAL A 406 7.65 7.21 3.83
CA VAL A 406 8.05 5.88 4.34
C VAL A 406 9.57 5.68 4.39
N GLY A 407 10.34 6.57 3.76
CA GLY A 407 11.80 6.59 3.89
C GLY A 407 12.40 7.83 3.26
N ALA A 408 13.48 8.34 3.84
CA ALA A 408 14.15 9.54 3.34
C ALA A 408 15.66 9.50 3.60
N THR A 409 16.43 10.26 2.81
CA THR A 409 17.88 10.42 2.98
C THR A 409 18.29 11.89 3.13
N GLY A 410 19.54 12.12 3.51
CA GLY A 410 20.11 13.45 3.70
C GLY A 410 19.31 14.30 4.68
N ARG A 411 19.03 15.57 4.34
CA ARG A 411 18.28 16.48 5.23
C ARG A 411 16.82 16.07 5.44
N TYR A 412 16.30 15.23 4.56
CA TYR A 412 14.89 14.85 4.56
C TYR A 412 14.57 13.70 5.51
N LYS A 413 15.60 13.05 6.09
CA LYS A 413 15.47 11.97 7.08
C LYS A 413 14.49 12.30 8.23
N GLN A 414 14.46 13.56 8.67
CA GLN A 414 13.57 14.00 9.76
C GLN A 414 12.07 13.90 9.45
N TYR A 415 11.69 13.71 8.18
CA TYR A 415 10.29 13.58 7.77
C TYR A 415 9.82 12.13 7.67
N THR A 416 10.69 11.13 7.84
CA THR A 416 10.27 9.72 7.82
C THR A 416 9.23 9.43 8.89
N GLY A 417 8.13 8.77 8.50
CA GLY A 417 6.92 8.58 9.33
C GLY A 417 5.92 9.74 9.27
N GLY A 418 6.30 10.87 8.69
CA GLY A 418 5.43 12.04 8.52
C GLY A 418 4.50 11.94 7.32
N ILE A 419 3.53 12.86 7.24
CA ILE A 419 2.58 12.97 6.14
C ILE A 419 2.93 14.21 5.30
N ILE A 420 2.68 14.15 3.99
CA ILE A 420 2.73 15.32 3.13
C ILE A 420 1.37 15.99 2.98
N HIS A 421 1.35 17.32 2.99
CA HIS A 421 0.18 18.10 2.63
C HIS A 421 0.39 18.73 1.26
N GLU A 422 -0.36 18.25 0.27
CA GLU A 422 -0.32 18.77 -1.09
C GLU A 422 -1.47 19.75 -1.35
N THR A 423 -1.13 20.96 -1.79
CA THR A 423 -2.08 21.95 -2.30
C THR A 423 -1.90 22.07 -3.80
N ILE A 424 -2.92 21.70 -4.57
CA ILE A 424 -2.91 21.80 -6.03
C ILE A 424 -3.39 23.20 -6.44
N HIS A 425 -2.51 23.98 -7.07
CA HIS A 425 -2.80 25.33 -7.56
C HIS A 425 -3.41 25.32 -8.96
N SER A 426 -3.05 24.34 -9.78
CA SER A 426 -3.58 24.15 -11.13
C SER A 426 -3.41 22.70 -11.55
N GLN A 427 -4.41 22.16 -12.27
CA GLN A 427 -4.35 20.84 -12.87
C GLN A 427 -3.72 20.88 -14.28
N ILE A 428 -3.83 22.01 -14.99
CA ILE A 428 -3.38 22.15 -16.39
C ILE A 428 -2.74 23.53 -16.62
N PRO A 429 -1.40 23.62 -16.71
CA PRO A 429 -0.44 22.57 -16.34
C PRO A 429 -0.54 22.25 -14.84
N TYR A 430 -0.15 21.03 -14.48
CA TYR A 430 -0.13 20.62 -13.08
C TYR A 430 0.90 21.45 -12.32
N ASN A 431 0.47 22.02 -11.19
CA ASN A 431 1.26 22.84 -10.29
C ASN A 431 0.76 22.62 -8.87
N SER A 432 1.62 22.14 -7.98
CA SER A 432 1.30 21.93 -6.57
C SER A 432 2.41 22.42 -5.63
N SER A 433 2.01 22.75 -4.41
CA SER A 433 2.92 22.90 -3.28
C SER A 433 2.75 21.73 -2.33
N ILE A 434 3.87 21.11 -1.93
CA ILE A 434 3.92 19.99 -1.01
C ILE A 434 4.64 20.45 0.25
N HIS A 435 3.92 20.49 1.36
CA HIS A 435 4.49 20.74 2.69
C HIS A 435 4.84 19.40 3.33
N LEU A 436 6.10 19.24 3.74
CA LEU A 436 6.55 18.08 4.52
C LEU A 436 6.28 18.32 6.00
N VAL A 437 5.60 17.38 6.67
CA VAL A 437 5.31 17.46 8.12
C VAL A 437 6.14 16.42 8.85
N VAL A 438 6.81 16.84 9.93
CA VAL A 438 7.54 15.93 10.81
C VAL A 438 6.52 15.08 11.59
N PRO A 439 6.75 13.76 11.77
CA PRO A 439 5.86 12.94 12.58
C PRO A 439 5.70 13.50 14.00
N SER A 440 4.48 13.50 14.52
CA SER A 440 4.22 13.85 15.92
C SER A 440 4.80 12.76 16.82
N ILE A 441 5.87 13.07 17.55
CA ILE A 441 6.33 12.24 18.66
C ILE A 441 5.35 12.51 19.81
N GLU A 442 4.32 11.68 19.96
CA GLU A 442 3.67 11.63 21.26
C GLU A 442 4.68 11.03 22.24
N ASP A 443 5.18 11.88 23.13
CA ASP A 443 5.94 11.44 24.29
C ASP A 443 5.09 10.44 25.08
N SER A 444 5.41 9.16 24.93
CA SER A 444 4.89 8.04 25.73
C SER A 444 5.32 8.11 27.21
N SER A 445 5.64 9.30 27.71
CA SER A 445 6.03 9.58 29.09
C SER A 445 5.02 10.41 29.89
N SER A 446 3.86 10.81 29.33
CA SER A 446 2.81 11.39 30.17
C SER A 446 2.03 10.27 30.90
N THR A 447 2.49 10.00 32.11
CA THR A 447 1.80 9.18 33.10
C THR A 447 0.36 9.67 33.30
N GLY A 448 -0.60 8.86 32.89
CA GLY A 448 -1.95 8.73 33.46
C GLY A 448 -2.72 10.01 33.76
N GLU A 449 -3.52 10.47 32.81
CA GLU A 449 -4.77 11.17 33.13
C GLU A 449 -5.96 10.36 32.60
N LYS A 450 -6.89 10.10 33.51
CA LYS A 450 -8.10 9.31 33.34
C LYS A 450 -8.92 9.80 32.14
N ALA A 451 -9.48 8.83 31.40
CA ALA A 451 -10.59 9.05 30.49
C ALA A 451 -11.66 9.97 31.13
N PRO A 452 -12.22 10.94 30.39
CA PRO A 452 -13.33 11.73 30.88
C PRO A 452 -14.52 10.80 31.07
N THR A 453 -14.97 10.70 32.32
CA THR A 453 -16.19 9.99 32.74
C THR A 453 -17.37 10.45 31.87
N GLU A 454 -18.09 9.50 31.27
CA GLU A 454 -19.39 9.72 30.67
C GLU A 454 -20.29 10.46 31.67
N VAL A 455 -20.84 11.60 31.25
CA VAL A 455 -21.91 12.26 31.99
C VAL A 455 -23.20 11.57 31.60
N ASP A 456 -23.66 10.67 32.47
CA ASP A 456 -24.99 10.08 32.44
C ASP A 456 -26.05 11.19 32.44
N GLY A 457 -26.74 11.36 31.31
CA GLY A 457 -27.91 12.21 31.16
C GLY A 457 -29.16 11.57 31.77
N GLY A 458 -29.14 11.35 33.08
CA GLY A 458 -30.27 10.86 33.87
C GLY A 458 -31.15 11.99 34.42
N SER A 459 -32.39 12.03 33.93
CA SER A 459 -33.56 12.82 34.38
C SER A 459 -33.61 13.17 35.88
N ALA A 460 -33.91 14.44 36.18
CA ALA A 460 -34.55 14.84 37.42
C ALA A 460 -35.51 16.03 37.21
N THR A 461 -36.80 15.73 37.28
CA THR A 461 -37.90 16.65 37.59
C THR A 461 -37.65 17.42 38.89
N SER A 462 -37.97 18.72 38.93
CA SER A 462 -38.70 19.29 40.08
C SER A 462 -39.35 20.64 39.75
N SER A 463 -40.56 20.75 40.28
CA SER A 463 -41.47 21.88 40.44
C SER A 463 -40.87 23.15 41.03
N SER A 464 -41.33 24.30 40.49
CA SER A 464 -41.94 25.39 41.28
C SER A 464 -42.79 26.26 40.36
#